data_AF-A0A101XIC7-F1
#
_entry.id   AF-A0A101XIC7-F1
#
_cell.length_a   1.000
_cell.length_b   1.000
_cell.length_c   1.000
_cell.angle_alpha   90.00
_cell.angle_beta   90.00
_cell.angle_gamma   90.00
#
_symmetry.space_group_name_H-M   'P 1'
#
loop_
_entity.id
_entity.type
_entity.pdbx_description
1 polymer ?
#
loop_
_entity_poly.entity_id
_entity_poly.type
_entity_poly.pdbx_seq_one_letter_code
_entity_poly.pdbx_strand_id
1 'polypeptide(L)'
;MQNISKLFDDIKRLIEGKYKEYSDELRRAQESWNAYQSIVNKIKKNWDFDEALLQSRLNQMKLEIEELRKQMEMLTAQKEIGLIDDDVFAKSYAELNEMMTSLSKTYEDLESKVEELSSLITDHWLRSIDIAKTSLDQIDNMLKEVEDAKSRNEISDEVYQRLKKEAEILRKAVQAFSMLKQGS
;
A
#
# COMPACT_ATOMS: atom_id res chain seq x y z
N MET A 1 -8.51 -62.59 22.08
CA MET A 1 -7.49 -61.57 22.43
C MET A 1 -6.56 -61.21 21.27
N GLN A 2 -5.97 -62.16 20.52
CA GLN A 2 -5.09 -61.86 19.37
C GLN A 2 -5.72 -60.97 18.28
N ASN A 3 -7.01 -61.16 17.93
CA ASN A 3 -7.70 -60.33 16.93
C ASN A 3 -7.92 -58.86 17.38
N ILE A 4 -8.09 -58.63 18.69
CA ILE A 4 -8.27 -57.27 19.23
C ILE A 4 -6.93 -56.54 19.24
N SER A 5 -5.84 -57.20 19.67
CA SER A 5 -4.49 -56.62 19.61
C SER A 5 -4.11 -56.21 18.19
N LYS A 6 -4.36 -57.08 17.20
CA LYS A 6 -4.09 -56.78 15.80
C LYS A 6 -4.90 -55.59 15.28
N LEU A 7 -6.19 -55.51 15.62
CA LEU A 7 -7.04 -54.36 15.28
C LEU A 7 -6.49 -53.05 15.85
N PHE A 8 -6.07 -53.05 17.12
CA PHE A 8 -5.47 -51.88 17.75
C PHE A 8 -4.14 -51.48 17.11
N ASP A 9 -3.30 -52.45 16.75
CA ASP A 9 -2.04 -52.20 16.04
C ASP A 9 -2.28 -51.61 14.65
N ASP A 10 -3.28 -52.11 13.92
CA ASP A 10 -3.64 -51.61 12.59
C ASP A 10 -4.21 -50.18 12.67
N ILE A 11 -5.09 -49.91 13.66
CA ILE A 11 -5.60 -48.55 13.95
C ILE A 11 -4.47 -47.61 14.31
N LYS A 12 -3.56 -48.02 15.19
CA LYS A 12 -2.40 -47.22 15.60
C LYS A 12 -1.54 -46.84 14.40
N ARG A 13 -1.18 -47.80 13.54
CA ARG A 13 -0.40 -47.53 12.33
C ARG A 13 -1.10 -46.58 11.38
N LEU A 14 -2.42 -46.73 11.20
CA LEU A 14 -3.20 -45.83 10.36
C LEU A 14 -3.17 -44.41 10.91
N ILE A 15 -3.41 -44.23 12.21
CA ILE A 15 -3.40 -42.92 12.86
C ILE A 15 -2.00 -42.30 12.81
N GLU A 16 -0.95 -43.05 13.15
CA GLU A 16 0.43 -42.55 13.11
C GLU A 16 0.86 -42.17 11.69
N GLY A 17 0.46 -42.97 10.69
CA GLY A 17 0.69 -42.68 9.28
C GLY A 17 0.02 -41.37 8.85
N LYS A 18 -1.27 -41.22 9.15
CA LYS A 18 -2.04 -40.01 8.82
C LYS A 18 -1.57 -38.78 9.58
N TYR A 19 -1.25 -38.93 10.86
CA TYR A 19 -0.69 -37.87 11.67
C TYR A 19 0.61 -37.34 11.07
N LYS A 20 1.52 -38.25 10.69
CA LYS A 20 2.79 -37.87 10.06
C LYS A 20 2.57 -37.15 8.73
N GLU A 21 1.71 -37.69 7.87
CA GLU A 21 1.35 -37.09 6.57
C GLU A 21 0.86 -35.66 6.72
N TYR A 22 -0.17 -35.42 7.55
CA TYR A 22 -0.71 -34.09 7.77
C TYR A 22 0.26 -33.17 8.51
N SER A 23 1.05 -33.67 9.47
CA SER A 23 2.04 -32.86 10.18
C SER A 23 3.13 -32.35 9.24
N ASP A 24 3.61 -33.20 8.33
CA ASP A 24 4.61 -32.80 7.33
C ASP A 24 4.02 -31.82 6.31
N GLU A 25 2.77 -31.99 5.88
CA GLU A 25 2.08 -31.05 5.00
C GLU A 25 1.88 -29.68 5.65
N LEU A 26 1.37 -29.64 6.88
CA LEU A 26 1.17 -28.40 7.64
C LEU A 26 2.49 -27.69 7.92
N ARG A 27 3.57 -28.44 8.21
CA ARG A 27 4.91 -27.86 8.37
C ARG A 27 5.37 -27.17 7.09
N ARG A 28 5.23 -27.83 5.92
CA ARG A 28 5.58 -27.23 4.62
C ARG A 28 4.74 -25.99 4.29
N ALA A 29 3.45 -26.03 4.61
CA ALA A 29 2.56 -24.88 4.45
C ALA A 29 3.01 -23.70 5.33
N GLN A 30 3.35 -23.96 6.60
CA GLN A 30 3.86 -22.94 7.52
C GLN A 30 5.21 -22.36 7.06
N GLU A 31 6.13 -23.18 6.57
CA GLU A 31 7.41 -22.73 6.01
C GLU A 31 7.19 -21.79 4.81
N SER A 32 6.28 -22.15 3.91
CA SER A 32 5.92 -21.33 2.75
C SER A 32 5.26 -20.02 3.16
N TRP A 33 4.38 -20.06 4.17
CA TRP A 33 3.76 -18.87 4.74
C TRP A 33 4.79 -17.92 5.34
N ASN A 34 5.71 -18.43 6.17
CA ASN A 34 6.76 -17.62 6.78
C ASN A 34 7.66 -16.97 5.72
N ALA A 35 7.99 -17.70 4.64
CA ALA A 35 8.75 -17.16 3.52
C ALA A 35 7.99 -16.04 2.80
N TYR A 36 6.70 -16.24 2.52
CA TYR A 36 5.83 -15.21 1.95
C TYR A 36 5.77 -13.96 2.83
N GLN A 37 5.54 -14.11 4.15
CA GLN A 37 5.53 -12.99 5.09
C GLN A 37 6.85 -12.22 5.08
N SER A 38 7.99 -12.92 5.05
CA SER A 38 9.31 -12.28 4.99
C SER A 38 9.50 -11.46 3.71
N ILE A 39 9.09 -12.00 2.57
CA ILE A 39 9.17 -11.32 1.27
C ILE A 39 8.31 -10.07 1.27
N VAL A 40 7.05 -10.19 1.68
CA VAL A 40 6.11 -9.06 1.68
C VAL A 40 6.55 -7.96 2.64
N ASN A 41 7.00 -8.30 3.85
CA ASN A 41 7.53 -7.31 4.80
C ASN A 41 8.76 -6.58 4.27
N LYS A 42 9.64 -7.28 3.55
CA LYS A 42 10.79 -6.66 2.87
C LYS A 42 10.33 -5.70 1.78
N ILE A 43 9.35 -6.10 0.96
CA ILE A 43 8.78 -5.25 -0.09
C ILE A 43 8.14 -4.00 0.52
N LYS A 44 7.28 -4.16 1.54
CA LYS A 44 6.63 -3.03 2.23
C LYS A 44 7.63 -2.05 2.81
N LYS A 45 8.66 -2.56 3.50
CA LYS A 45 9.72 -1.72 4.06
C LYS A 45 10.46 -0.90 3.01
N ASN A 46 10.78 -1.52 1.86
CA ASN A 46 11.44 -0.82 0.76
C ASN A 46 10.50 0.22 0.14
N TRP A 47 9.24 -0.18 -0.08
CA TRP A 47 8.21 0.71 -0.62
C TRP A 47 7.98 1.94 0.22
N ASP A 48 7.95 1.82 1.55
CA ASP A 48 7.74 2.97 2.44
C ASP A 48 8.83 4.05 2.27
N PHE A 49 10.05 3.65 1.89
CA PHE A 49 11.13 4.58 1.56
C PHE A 49 11.01 5.11 0.12
N ASP A 50 10.81 4.21 -0.84
CA ASP A 50 10.76 4.55 -2.27
C ASP A 50 9.56 5.43 -2.61
N GLU A 51 8.40 5.16 -1.99
CA GLU A 51 7.16 5.91 -2.21
C GLU A 51 7.33 7.38 -1.83
N ALA A 52 7.99 7.69 -0.72
CA ALA A 52 8.21 9.08 -0.30
C ALA A 52 9.02 9.85 -1.36
N LEU A 53 10.03 9.19 -1.96
CA LEU A 53 10.82 9.77 -3.03
C LEU A 53 9.99 9.95 -4.30
N LEU A 54 9.20 8.94 -4.69
CA LEU A 54 8.35 8.99 -5.87
C LEU A 54 7.29 10.09 -5.76
N GLN A 55 6.61 10.18 -4.62
CA GLN A 55 5.64 11.23 -4.32
C GLN A 55 6.27 12.63 -4.38
N SER A 56 7.49 12.79 -3.87
CA SER A 56 8.22 14.05 -3.99
C SER A 56 8.45 14.46 -5.45
N ARG A 57 8.80 13.50 -6.33
CA ARG A 57 9.00 13.76 -7.76
C ARG A 57 7.69 14.05 -8.50
N LEU A 58 6.61 13.32 -8.19
CA LEU A 58 5.28 13.61 -8.71
C LEU A 58 4.84 15.02 -8.32
N ASN A 59 5.04 15.42 -7.07
CA ASN A 59 4.70 16.76 -6.62
C ASN A 59 5.51 17.85 -7.34
N GLN A 60 6.80 17.59 -7.63
CA GLN A 60 7.60 18.51 -8.47
C GLN A 60 6.98 18.65 -9.87
N MET A 61 6.62 17.54 -10.52
CA MET A 61 5.95 17.58 -11.84
C MET A 61 4.64 18.36 -11.79
N LYS A 62 3.84 18.16 -10.74
CA LYS A 62 2.57 18.87 -10.53
C LYS A 62 2.78 20.39 -10.44
N LEU A 63 3.78 20.82 -9.67
CA LEU A 63 4.11 22.25 -9.54
C LEU A 63 4.57 22.87 -10.87
N GLU A 64 5.36 22.15 -11.66
CA GLU A 64 5.78 22.62 -13.00
C GLU A 64 4.59 22.74 -13.96
N ILE A 65 3.64 21.79 -13.92
CA ILE A 65 2.39 21.86 -14.69
C ILE A 65 1.55 23.08 -14.25
N GLU A 66 1.43 23.33 -12.95
CA GLU A 66 0.73 24.51 -12.43
C GLU A 66 1.40 25.82 -12.86
N GLU A 67 2.73 25.86 -12.91
CA GLU A 67 3.47 27.03 -13.37
C GLU A 67 3.26 27.29 -14.86
N LEU A 68 3.27 26.25 -15.70
CA LEU A 68 2.91 26.37 -17.12
C LEU A 68 1.50 26.91 -17.32
N ARG A 69 0.55 26.46 -16.49
CA ARG A 69 -0.84 26.98 -16.51
C ARG A 69 -0.88 28.48 -16.19
N LYS A 70 -0.14 28.94 -15.18
CA LYS A 70 -0.03 30.37 -14.86
C LYS A 70 0.60 31.16 -16.00
N GLN A 71 1.64 30.63 -16.66
CA GLN A 71 2.25 31.28 -17.82
C GLN A 71 1.25 31.45 -18.98
N MET A 72 0.40 30.44 -19.23
CA MET A 72 -0.67 30.53 -20.21
C MET A 72 -1.73 31.58 -19.84
N GLU A 73 -2.10 31.68 -18.57
CA GLU A 73 -3.01 32.73 -18.06
C GLU A 73 -2.42 34.12 -18.25
N MET A 74 -1.13 34.31 -17.93
CA MET A 74 -0.42 35.56 -18.16
C MET A 74 -0.34 35.93 -19.64
N LEU A 75 -0.04 34.96 -20.51
CA LEU A 75 0.01 35.17 -21.96
C LEU A 75 -1.36 35.61 -22.50
N THR A 76 -2.44 35.02 -21.98
CA THR A 76 -3.82 35.40 -22.31
C THR A 76 -4.13 36.83 -21.87
N ALA A 77 -3.77 37.20 -20.64
CA ALA A 77 -3.94 38.56 -20.15
C ALA A 77 -3.14 39.59 -20.97
N GLN A 78 -1.90 39.28 -21.35
CA GLN A 78 -1.06 40.15 -22.20
C GLN A 78 -1.68 40.40 -23.57
N LYS A 79 -2.29 39.37 -24.16
CA LYS A 79 -3.05 39.51 -25.41
C LYS A 79 -4.25 40.44 -25.22
N GLU A 80 -5.04 40.24 -24.17
CA GLU A 80 -6.26 41.01 -23.90
C GLU A 80 -5.99 42.52 -23.77
N ILE A 81 -4.84 42.89 -23.20
CA ILE A 81 -4.42 44.30 -23.06
C ILE A 81 -3.60 44.82 -24.26
N GLY A 82 -3.45 44.01 -25.32
CA GLY A 82 -2.76 44.40 -26.55
C GLY A 82 -1.24 44.53 -26.44
N LEU A 83 -0.61 43.89 -25.45
CA LEU A 83 0.86 43.88 -25.32
C LEU A 83 1.53 42.92 -26.30
N ILE A 84 0.81 41.91 -26.79
CA ILE A 84 1.26 40.96 -27.80
C ILE A 84 0.21 40.85 -28.90
N ASP A 85 0.67 40.58 -30.13
CA ASP A 85 -0.21 40.36 -31.27
C ASP A 85 -0.74 38.93 -31.33
N ASP A 86 -1.69 38.70 -32.24
CA ASP A 86 -2.36 37.41 -32.41
C ASP A 86 -1.41 36.29 -32.85
N ASP A 87 -0.40 36.60 -33.66
CA ASP A 87 0.53 35.60 -34.21
C ASP A 87 1.50 35.12 -33.12
N VAL A 88 2.06 36.04 -32.33
CA VAL A 88 2.92 35.74 -31.18
C VAL A 88 2.13 34.97 -30.12
N PHE A 89 0.91 35.42 -29.82
CA PHE A 89 0.05 34.71 -28.89
C PHE A 89 -0.24 33.29 -29.35
N ALA A 90 -0.70 33.11 -30.60
CA ALA A 90 -1.11 31.81 -31.11
C ALA A 90 0.04 30.80 -31.07
N LYS A 91 1.25 31.24 -31.45
CA LYS A 91 2.45 30.40 -31.41
C LYS A 91 2.82 30.01 -29.98
N SER A 92 3.00 30.98 -29.09
CA SER A 92 3.42 30.71 -27.70
C SER A 92 2.37 29.93 -26.91
N TYR A 93 1.09 30.19 -27.15
CA TYR A 93 -0.01 29.45 -26.52
C TYR A 93 -0.03 28.00 -26.99
N ALA A 94 0.14 27.74 -28.29
CA ALA A 94 0.19 26.38 -28.83
C ALA A 94 1.36 25.59 -28.25
N GLU A 95 2.56 26.17 -28.20
CA GLU A 95 3.76 25.55 -27.64
C GLU A 95 3.59 25.21 -26.14
N LEU A 96 3.09 26.15 -25.34
CA LEU A 96 2.82 25.93 -23.91
C LEU A 96 1.73 24.89 -23.69
N ASN A 97 0.65 24.94 -24.49
CA ASN A 97 -0.46 24.01 -24.37
C ASN A 97 -0.06 22.57 -24.74
N GLU A 98 0.77 22.39 -25.78
CA GLU A 98 1.31 21.08 -26.17
C GLU A 98 2.20 20.51 -25.06
N MET A 99 3.10 21.34 -24.51
CA MET A 99 3.99 20.94 -23.41
C MET A 99 3.19 20.57 -22.16
N MET A 100 2.23 21.40 -21.76
CA MET A 100 1.35 21.14 -20.62
C MET A 100 0.57 19.84 -20.82
N THR A 101 -0.03 19.63 -21.99
CA THR A 101 -0.79 18.41 -22.30
C THR A 101 0.08 17.15 -22.19
N SER A 102 1.29 17.20 -22.75
CA SER A 102 2.23 16.08 -22.69
C SER A 102 2.69 15.78 -21.25
N LEU A 103 3.00 16.82 -20.48
CA LEU A 103 3.43 16.68 -19.09
C LEU A 103 2.30 16.19 -18.19
N SER A 104 1.08 16.72 -18.33
CA SER A 104 -0.10 16.26 -17.58
C SER A 104 -0.40 14.79 -17.84
N LYS A 105 -0.38 14.36 -19.12
CA LYS A 105 -0.59 12.94 -19.45
C LYS A 105 0.47 12.03 -18.83
N THR A 106 1.72 12.48 -18.82
CA THR A 106 2.82 11.72 -18.21
C THR A 106 2.69 11.67 -16.70
N TYR A 107 2.31 12.79 -16.07
CA TYR A 107 2.03 12.87 -14.64
C TYR A 107 0.92 11.88 -14.23
N GLU A 108 -0.22 11.91 -14.92
CA GLU A 108 -1.37 11.05 -14.62
C GLU A 108 -1.02 9.55 -14.76
N ASP A 109 -0.27 9.17 -15.80
CA ASP A 109 0.20 7.78 -15.98
C ASP A 109 1.13 7.32 -14.86
N LEU A 110 2.06 8.19 -14.43
CA LEU A 110 3.00 7.86 -13.36
C LEU A 110 2.33 7.84 -11.98
N GLU A 111 1.44 8.79 -11.70
CA GLU A 111 0.64 8.85 -10.47
C GLU A 111 -0.19 7.57 -10.32
N SER A 112 -0.92 7.18 -11.37
CA SER A 112 -1.72 5.95 -11.36
C SER A 112 -0.90 4.70 -11.08
N LYS A 113 0.33 4.58 -11.62
CA LYS A 113 1.22 3.45 -11.35
C LYS A 113 1.70 3.40 -9.91
N VAL A 114 2.01 4.56 -9.32
CA VAL A 114 2.41 4.64 -7.90
C VAL A 114 1.24 4.24 -7.01
N GLU A 115 0.03 4.70 -7.31
CA GLU A 115 -1.17 4.32 -6.56
C GLU A 115 -1.48 2.81 -6.66
N GLU A 116 -1.37 2.23 -7.86
CA GLU A 116 -1.57 0.80 -8.09
C GLU A 116 -0.57 -0.03 -7.27
N LEU A 117 0.72 0.33 -7.30
CA LEU A 117 1.76 -0.33 -6.51
C LEU A 117 1.48 -0.21 -5.01
N SER A 118 1.15 0.98 -4.51
CA SER A 118 0.78 1.18 -3.11
C SER A 118 -0.39 0.28 -2.71
N SER A 119 -1.44 0.19 -3.54
CA SER A 119 -2.59 -0.66 -3.24
C SER A 119 -2.22 -2.15 -3.20
N LEU A 120 -1.43 -2.63 -4.17
CA LEU A 120 -1.02 -4.04 -4.24
C LEU A 120 -0.14 -4.42 -3.04
N ILE A 121 0.83 -3.58 -2.71
CA ILE A 121 1.76 -3.81 -1.60
C ILE A 121 1.02 -3.81 -0.27
N THR A 122 0.12 -2.85 -0.06
CA THR A 122 -0.71 -2.81 1.15
C THR A 122 -1.62 -4.03 1.28
N ASP A 123 -2.28 -4.49 0.20
CA ASP A 123 -3.12 -5.69 0.25
C ASP A 123 -2.32 -6.94 0.66
N HIS A 124 -1.17 -7.16 0.01
CA HIS A 124 -0.31 -8.29 0.35
C HIS A 124 0.24 -8.20 1.77
N TRP A 125 0.61 -7.00 2.22
CA TRP A 125 1.09 -6.75 3.57
C TRP A 125 0.01 -7.06 4.61
N LEU A 126 -1.21 -6.54 4.43
CA LEU A 126 -2.34 -6.84 5.31
C LEU A 126 -2.62 -8.33 5.41
N ARG A 127 -2.61 -9.05 4.28
CA ARG A 127 -2.77 -10.51 4.27
C ARG A 127 -1.67 -11.23 5.02
N SER A 128 -0.44 -10.72 4.93
CA SER A 128 0.73 -11.33 5.58
C SER A 128 0.74 -11.17 7.10
N ILE A 129 -0.10 -10.32 7.68
CA ILE A 129 -0.11 -10.08 9.13
C ILE A 129 -0.71 -11.28 9.86
N ASP A 130 0.03 -11.79 10.83
CA ASP A 130 -0.45 -12.83 11.73
C ASP A 130 -1.31 -12.20 12.83
N ILE A 131 -2.60 -12.03 12.52
CA ILE A 131 -3.62 -11.45 13.40
C ILE A 131 -3.68 -12.19 14.76
N ALA A 132 -3.30 -13.47 14.81
CA ALA A 132 -3.27 -14.23 16.05
C ALA A 132 -2.13 -13.83 17.00
N LYS A 133 -1.11 -13.13 16.48
CA LYS A 133 0.05 -12.63 17.23
C LYS A 133 0.10 -11.11 17.38
N THR A 134 -0.75 -10.37 16.66
CA THR A 134 -0.86 -8.92 16.77
C THR A 134 -1.81 -8.55 17.92
N SER A 135 -1.33 -7.77 18.89
CA SER A 135 -2.18 -7.26 19.98
C SER A 135 -2.85 -5.93 19.58
N LEU A 136 -4.01 -5.64 20.20
CA LEU A 136 -4.66 -4.33 20.03
C LEU A 136 -3.76 -3.18 20.49
N ASP A 137 -3.00 -3.36 21.58
CA ASP A 137 -2.06 -2.35 22.08
C ASP A 137 -0.96 -2.00 21.06
N GLN A 138 -0.47 -2.97 20.29
CA GLN A 138 0.49 -2.72 19.23
C GLN A 138 -0.11 -1.83 18.12
N ILE A 139 -1.36 -2.07 17.77
CA ILE A 139 -2.07 -1.30 16.74
C ILE A 139 -2.41 0.10 17.25
N ASP A 140 -2.87 0.21 18.49
CA ASP A 140 -3.17 1.50 19.11
C ASP A 140 -1.90 2.35 19.26
N ASN A 141 -0.73 1.73 19.50
CA ASN A 141 0.56 2.43 19.46
C ASN A 141 0.93 2.90 18.04
N MET A 142 0.73 2.07 17.00
CA MET A 142 0.95 2.50 15.61
C MET A 142 0.04 3.68 15.22
N LEU A 143 -1.24 3.64 15.60
CA LEU A 143 -2.17 4.75 15.39
C LEU A 143 -1.68 6.03 16.04
N LYS A 144 -1.20 5.93 17.29
CA LYS A 144 -0.64 7.06 18.02
C LYS A 144 0.62 7.62 17.34
N GLU A 145 1.52 6.77 16.87
CA GLU A 145 2.72 7.21 16.14
C GLU A 145 2.36 7.97 14.85
N VAL A 146 1.33 7.51 14.12
CA VAL A 146 0.82 8.18 12.92
C VAL A 146 0.19 9.54 13.25
N GLU A 147 -0.60 9.61 14.34
CA GLU A 147 -1.17 10.88 14.83
C GLU A 147 -0.09 11.86 15.29
N ASP A 148 0.91 11.37 16.03
CA ASP A 148 2.03 12.17 16.51
C ASP A 148 2.87 12.71 15.34
N ALA A 149 3.19 11.88 14.34
CA ALA A 149 3.91 12.30 13.14
C ALA A 149 3.14 13.37 12.35
N LYS A 150 1.81 13.24 12.25
CA LYS A 150 0.96 14.27 11.64
C LYS A 150 0.97 15.57 12.43
N SER A 151 0.86 15.50 13.76
CA SER A 151 0.89 16.67 14.63
C SER A 151 2.21 17.46 14.52
N ARG A 152 3.31 16.75 14.21
CA ARG A 152 4.65 17.34 13.97
C ARG A 152 4.85 17.82 12.54
N ASN A 153 3.84 17.71 11.66
CA ASN A 153 3.94 17.99 10.22
C ASN A 153 5.06 17.19 9.51
N GLU A 154 5.40 16.00 10.03
CA GLU A 154 6.40 15.12 9.41
C GLU A 154 5.84 14.34 8.21
N ILE A 155 4.51 14.23 8.14
CA ILE A 155 3.79 13.53 7.06
C ILE A 155 2.68 14.43 6.49
N SER A 156 2.41 14.29 5.19
CA SER A 156 1.31 15.00 4.52
C SER A 156 -0.06 14.50 5.02
N ASP A 157 -1.12 15.27 4.75
CA ASP A 157 -2.50 14.82 5.04
C ASP A 157 -2.86 13.52 4.31
N GLU A 158 -2.45 13.36 3.06
CA GLU A 158 -2.69 12.14 2.29
C GLU A 158 -2.00 10.92 2.91
N VAL A 159 -0.72 11.05 3.28
CA VAL A 159 0.04 9.98 3.94
C VAL A 159 -0.58 9.64 5.29
N TYR A 160 -0.99 10.64 6.07
CA TYR A 160 -1.69 10.44 7.34
C TYR A 160 -2.99 9.66 7.16
N GLN A 161 -3.87 10.08 6.24
CA GLN A 161 -5.16 9.43 6.03
C GLN A 161 -4.98 7.98 5.59
N ARG A 162 -4.00 7.69 4.73
CA ARG A 162 -3.69 6.33 4.30
C ARG A 162 -3.21 5.46 5.45
N LEU A 163 -2.19 5.89 6.19
CA LEU A 163 -1.63 5.12 7.31
C LEU A 163 -2.67 4.89 8.41
N LYS A 164 -3.49 5.90 8.71
CA LYS A 164 -4.60 5.78 9.65
C LYS A 164 -5.60 4.73 9.19
N LYS A 165 -6.02 4.77 7.92
CA LYS A 165 -6.94 3.80 7.33
C LYS A 165 -6.39 2.37 7.41
N GLU A 166 -5.11 2.17 7.10
CA GLU A 166 -4.43 0.87 7.19
C GLU A 166 -4.45 0.34 8.62
N ALA A 167 -4.08 1.17 9.60
CA ALA A 167 -4.07 0.78 11.01
C ALA A 167 -5.50 0.51 11.56
N GLU A 168 -6.51 1.27 11.14
CA GLU A 168 -7.91 1.04 11.50
C GLU A 168 -8.46 -0.28 10.92
N ILE A 169 -8.10 -0.62 9.68
CA ILE A 169 -8.44 -1.92 9.07
C ILE A 169 -7.84 -3.04 9.90
N LEU A 170 -6.56 -2.91 10.27
CA LEU A 170 -5.87 -3.90 11.09
C LEU A 170 -6.53 -4.07 12.46
N ARG A 171 -6.92 -2.95 13.09
CA ARG A 171 -7.60 -2.94 14.39
C ARG A 171 -8.91 -3.72 14.33
N LYS A 172 -9.75 -3.46 13.31
CA LYS A 172 -11.02 -4.17 13.11
C LYS A 172 -10.80 -5.67 12.91
N ALA A 173 -9.78 -6.05 12.14
CA ALA A 173 -9.45 -7.46 11.89
C ALA A 173 -9.03 -8.20 13.19
N VAL A 174 -8.17 -7.58 14.01
CA VAL A 174 -7.76 -8.14 15.32
C VAL A 174 -8.92 -8.21 16.31
N GLN A 175 -9.79 -7.20 16.35
CA GLN A 175 -10.99 -7.22 17.19
C GLN A 175 -11.93 -8.37 16.82
N ALA A 176 -12.22 -8.54 15.52
CA ALA A 176 -13.07 -9.62 15.03
C ALA A 176 -12.49 -11.00 15.36
N PHE A 177 -11.18 -11.19 15.15
CA PHE A 177 -10.51 -12.44 15.50
C PHE A 177 -10.56 -12.74 17.01
N SER A 178 -10.36 -11.71 17.85
CA SER A 178 -10.41 -11.84 19.31
C SER A 178 -11.81 -12.26 19.80
N MET A 179 -12.87 -11.71 19.20
CA MET A 179 -14.26 -12.08 19.51
C MET A 179 -14.56 -13.53 19.14
N LEU A 180 -14.09 -14.01 17.98
CA LEU A 180 -14.26 -15.40 17.55
C LEU A 180 -13.57 -16.39 18.50
N LYS A 181 -12.38 -16.04 19.00
CA LYS A 181 -11.61 -16.86 19.94
C LYS A 181 -12.25 -16.95 21.34
N GLN A 182 -12.98 -15.92 21.78
CA GLN A 182 -13.68 -15.93 23.07
C GLN A 182 -15.02 -16.68 23.03
N GLY A 183 -15.58 -16.90 21.84
CA GLY A 183 -16.83 -17.63 21.63
C GLY A 183 -16.68 -19.12 21.29
N SER A 184 -15.45 -19.66 21.29
CA SER A 184 -15.12 -21.07 21.04
C SER A 184 -14.48 -21.73 22.27
#